data_AF-A0A2V2SB54-F1
#
_entry.id   AF-A0A2V2SB54-F1
#
_cell.length_a   1.000
_cell.length_b   1.000
_cell.length_c   1.000
_cell.angle_alpha   90.00
_cell.angle_beta   90.00
_cell.angle_gamma   90.00
#
_symmetry.space_group_name_H-M   'P 1'
#
loop_
_entity.id
_entity.type
_entity.pdbx_description
1 polymer ?
#
loop_
_entity_poly.entity_id
_entity_poly.type
_entity_poly.pdbx_seq_one_letter_code
_entity_poly.pdbx_strand_id
1 'polypeptide(L)'
;MKNKRNPKWWGQEHDSAWDRVKAAFKRDWDQTRHDFGGDEPDTDQDVDDTVKQAAGKQPIPPRGTPTFEEFEDACRFGYGARRHYGKSFNAWDENLETTLKRDWSQTYTDRDWLRHREAIHKGWDYDDQGQMREAA
;
A
#
# COMPACT_ATOMS: atom_id res chain seq x y z
N MET A 1 -8.79 10.40 -14.61
CA MET A 1 -8.35 9.00 -14.46
C MET A 1 -6.96 9.03 -13.85
N LYS A 2 -6.74 8.45 -12.65
CA LYS A 2 -5.37 8.29 -12.14
C LYS A 2 -4.66 7.32 -13.09
N ASN A 3 -3.57 7.74 -13.73
CA ASN A 3 -2.75 6.84 -14.56
C ASN A 3 -2.21 5.73 -13.65
N LYS A 4 -2.78 4.52 -13.74
CA LYS A 4 -2.34 3.37 -12.96
C LYS A 4 -0.93 3.01 -13.45
N ARG A 5 0.06 3.17 -12.58
CA ARG A 5 1.45 2.77 -12.84
C ARG A 5 1.62 1.31 -12.46
N ASN A 6 2.31 0.59 -13.32
CA ASN A 6 2.38 -0.87 -13.27
C ASN A 6 3.81 -1.33 -13.55
N PRO A 7 4.34 -2.29 -12.79
CA PRO A 7 5.61 -2.94 -13.12
C PRO A 7 5.47 -3.76 -14.42
N LYS A 8 6.60 -4.09 -15.05
CA LYS A 8 6.64 -4.76 -16.37
C LYS A 8 5.92 -6.11 -16.40
N TRP A 9 5.86 -6.81 -15.27
CA TRP A 9 5.20 -8.11 -15.13
C TRP A 9 3.69 -7.99 -14.85
N TRP A 10 3.17 -6.78 -14.66
CA TRP A 10 1.76 -6.57 -14.35
C TRP A 10 0.89 -6.73 -15.60
N GLY A 11 -0.19 -7.49 -15.47
CA GLY A 11 -1.14 -7.76 -16.55
C GLY A 11 -2.60 -7.74 -16.08
N GLN A 12 -3.54 -8.01 -17.00
CA GLN A 12 -4.99 -7.91 -16.75
C GLN A 12 -5.49 -8.81 -15.60
N GLU A 13 -4.85 -9.97 -15.41
CA GLU A 13 -5.17 -10.86 -14.29
C GLU A 13 -4.88 -10.20 -12.93
N HIS A 14 -3.80 -9.42 -12.83
CA HIS A 14 -3.43 -8.70 -11.62
C HIS A 14 -4.42 -7.55 -11.35
N ASP A 15 -4.86 -6.84 -12.39
CA ASP A 15 -5.91 -5.81 -12.26
C ASP A 15 -7.21 -6.43 -11.74
N SER A 16 -7.65 -7.51 -12.38
CA SER A 16 -8.88 -8.20 -12.01
C SER A 16 -8.81 -8.78 -10.59
N ALA A 17 -7.66 -9.30 -10.19
CA ALA A 17 -7.44 -9.81 -8.84
C ALA A 17 -7.46 -8.67 -7.80
N TRP A 18 -6.81 -7.54 -8.09
CA TRP A 18 -6.81 -6.38 -7.20
C TRP A 18 -8.22 -5.81 -7.01
N ASP A 19 -8.98 -5.65 -8.09
CA ASP A 19 -10.32 -5.06 -8.04
C ASP A 19 -11.27 -5.88 -7.14
N ARG A 20 -11.06 -7.21 -7.04
CA ARG A 20 -11.83 -8.09 -6.14
C ARG A 20 -11.50 -7.88 -4.66
N VAL A 21 -10.23 -7.67 -4.32
CA VAL A 21 -9.80 -7.57 -2.91
C VAL A 21 -9.67 -6.15 -2.40
N LYS A 22 -9.63 -5.14 -3.28
CA LYS A 22 -9.42 -3.73 -2.92
C LYS A 22 -10.37 -3.27 -1.80
N ALA A 23 -11.63 -3.69 -1.86
CA ALA A 23 -12.63 -3.32 -0.84
C ALA A 23 -12.32 -3.94 0.52
N ALA A 24 -11.86 -5.19 0.56
CA ALA A 24 -11.42 -5.86 1.79
C ALA A 24 -10.16 -5.17 2.34
N PHE A 25 -9.19 -4.88 1.48
CA PHE A 25 -7.99 -4.12 1.83
C PHE A 25 -8.29 -2.76 2.44
N LYS A 26 -9.22 -2.00 1.83
CA LYS A 26 -9.60 -0.68 2.36
C LYS A 26 -10.22 -0.80 3.75
N ARG A 27 -11.09 -1.79 3.97
CA ARG A 27 -11.70 -2.04 5.27
C ARG A 27 -10.66 -2.45 6.33
N ASP A 28 -9.73 -3.32 5.97
CA ASP A 28 -8.64 -3.75 6.86
C ASP A 28 -7.68 -2.59 7.18
N TRP A 29 -7.37 -1.75 6.19
CA TRP A 29 -6.61 -0.51 6.40
C TRP A 29 -7.30 0.42 7.38
N ASP A 30 -8.61 0.64 7.23
CA ASP A 30 -9.38 1.49 8.17
C ASP A 30 -9.30 0.98 9.62
N GLN A 31 -9.03 -0.32 9.82
CA GLN A 31 -8.83 -0.94 11.14
C GLN A 31 -7.38 -0.89 11.63
N THR A 32 -6.41 -1.15 10.75
CA THR A 32 -4.99 -1.35 11.10
C THR A 32 -4.10 -0.15 10.80
N ARG A 33 -4.63 0.95 10.23
CA ARG A 33 -3.84 2.14 9.87
C ARG A 33 -3.09 2.78 11.05
N HIS A 34 -3.48 2.51 12.28
CA HIS A 34 -2.79 3.00 13.47
C HIS A 34 -1.40 2.35 13.64
N ASP A 35 -1.22 1.13 13.13
CA ASP A 35 0.08 0.43 13.09
C ASP A 35 1.07 1.10 12.12
N PHE A 36 0.55 1.89 11.18
CA PHE A 36 1.33 2.70 10.23
C PHE A 36 1.62 4.11 10.76
N GLY A 37 1.25 4.41 12.02
CA GLY A 37 1.38 5.73 12.65
C GLY A 37 2.02 5.68 14.03
N GLY A 38 3.35 5.83 14.05
CA GLY A 38 4.19 6.22 15.20
C GLY A 38 5.65 6.23 14.73
N ASP A 39 6.50 7.23 14.93
CA ASP A 39 6.51 8.40 15.82
C ASP A 39 5.93 9.70 15.23
N GLU A 40 5.35 10.50 16.13
CA GLU A 40 5.12 11.94 15.95
C GLU A 40 6.47 12.65 15.79
N PRO A 41 6.80 13.30 14.66
CA PRO A 41 7.80 14.35 14.71
C PRO A 41 7.15 15.52 15.43
N ASP A 42 7.74 15.94 16.56
CA ASP A 42 7.45 17.19 17.24
C ASP A 42 7.24 18.30 16.20
N THR A 43 5.98 18.68 15.99
CA THR A 43 5.60 19.62 14.93
C THR A 43 4.71 20.68 15.57
N ASP A 44 5.38 21.58 16.30
CA ASP A 44 4.96 22.98 16.49
C ASP A 44 4.76 23.62 15.10
N GLN A 45 3.65 23.32 14.42
CA GLN A 45 3.26 24.00 13.19
C GLN A 45 1.84 24.51 13.34
N ASP A 46 1.80 25.83 13.55
CA ASP A 46 0.67 26.73 13.51
C ASP A 46 -0.57 26.16 12.81
N VAL A 47 -1.61 26.05 13.63
CA VAL A 47 -2.96 25.54 13.34
C VAL A 47 -3.81 26.46 12.46
N ASP A 48 -3.20 27.38 11.71
CA ASP A 48 -3.92 28.32 10.88
C ASP A 48 -3.89 27.91 9.39
N ASP A 49 -5.04 28.08 8.73
CA ASP A 49 -5.20 28.20 7.27
C ASP A 49 -5.47 26.99 6.36
N THR A 50 -6.10 25.88 6.80
CA THR A 50 -6.72 24.97 5.79
C THR A 50 -7.95 24.15 6.23
N VAL A 51 -8.86 24.75 7.02
CA VAL A 51 -10.21 24.17 7.25
C VAL A 51 -11.18 24.48 6.09
N LYS A 52 -10.72 25.15 5.02
CA LYS A 52 -11.53 25.48 3.85
C LYS A 52 -11.46 24.39 2.77
N GLN A 53 -12.56 23.65 2.69
CA GLN A 53 -13.11 23.00 1.50
C GLN A 53 -12.55 21.64 1.08
N ALA A 54 -13.23 20.58 1.51
CA ALA A 54 -13.55 19.48 0.60
C ALA A 54 -14.92 18.89 0.97
N ALA A 55 -15.88 19.16 0.10
CA ALA A 55 -17.17 18.50 0.06
C ALA A 55 -16.98 16.99 -0.12
N GLY A 56 -17.50 16.18 0.81
CA GLY A 56 -17.66 14.74 0.57
C GLY A 56 -17.42 13.85 1.78
N LYS A 57 -18.44 13.73 2.65
CA LYS A 57 -18.85 12.58 3.49
C LYS A 57 -17.81 11.56 4.03
N GLN A 58 -16.53 11.88 4.15
CA GLN A 58 -15.56 11.09 4.92
C GLN A 58 -14.88 12.01 5.95
N PRO A 59 -14.63 11.52 7.18
CA PRO A 59 -13.81 12.24 8.15
C PRO A 59 -12.47 12.56 7.48
N ILE A 60 -12.11 13.84 7.42
CA ILE A 60 -10.76 14.23 7.00
C ILE A 60 -9.82 13.68 8.09
N PRO A 61 -8.89 12.76 7.75
CA PRO A 61 -7.95 12.26 8.74
C PRO A 61 -7.15 13.43 9.33
N PRO A 62 -6.75 13.37 10.62
CA PRO A 62 -5.78 14.32 11.16
C PRO A 62 -4.57 14.44 10.23
N ARG A 63 -4.02 15.65 10.08
CA ARG A 63 -2.78 15.87 9.31
C ARG A 63 -1.71 14.89 9.83
N GLY A 64 -1.00 14.24 8.90
CA GLY A 64 0.00 13.21 9.24
C GLY A 64 -0.56 11.79 9.35
N THR A 65 -1.89 11.58 9.32
CA THR A 65 -2.43 10.21 9.32
C THR A 65 -2.38 9.60 7.92
N PRO A 66 -1.74 8.43 7.74
CA PRO A 66 -1.64 7.77 6.45
C PRO A 66 -3.03 7.32 5.96
N THR A 67 -3.34 7.61 4.70
CA THR A 67 -4.61 7.25 4.06
C THR A 67 -4.48 6.03 3.17
N PHE A 68 -5.56 5.27 3.00
CA PHE A 68 -5.54 4.11 2.09
C PHE A 68 -5.20 4.55 0.66
N GLU A 69 -5.70 5.70 0.21
CA GLU A 69 -5.45 6.23 -1.13
C GLU A 69 -3.98 6.60 -1.39
N GLU A 70 -3.23 6.93 -0.34
CA GLU A 70 -1.79 7.18 -0.41
C GLU A 70 -1.02 5.88 -0.62
N PHE A 71 -1.39 4.83 0.11
CA PHE A 71 -0.70 3.53 0.11
C PHE A 71 -1.33 2.49 -0.82
N GLU A 72 -2.41 2.82 -1.52
CA GLU A 72 -3.13 1.90 -2.41
C GLU A 72 -2.19 1.27 -3.43
N ASP A 73 -1.33 2.07 -4.04
CA ASP A 73 -0.35 1.62 -5.03
C ASP A 73 0.64 0.60 -4.43
N ALA A 74 1.03 0.77 -3.17
CA ALA A 74 1.94 -0.11 -2.45
C ALA A 74 1.28 -1.45 -2.09
N CYS A 75 0.08 -1.40 -1.48
CA CYS A 75 -0.70 -2.60 -1.19
C CYS A 75 -0.99 -3.41 -2.46
N ARG A 76 -1.39 -2.72 -3.53
CA ARG A 76 -1.65 -3.31 -4.84
C ARG A 76 -0.40 -3.95 -5.43
N PHE A 77 0.73 -3.26 -5.37
CA PHE A 77 2.00 -3.78 -5.85
C PHE A 77 2.40 -5.06 -5.12
N GLY A 78 2.35 -5.07 -3.78
CA GLY A 78 2.66 -6.25 -2.97
C GLY A 78 1.74 -7.43 -3.25
N TYR A 79 0.44 -7.18 -3.35
CA TYR A 79 -0.56 -8.20 -3.69
C TYR A 79 -0.32 -8.78 -5.09
N GLY A 80 -0.03 -7.94 -6.09
CA GLY A 80 0.34 -8.43 -7.41
C GLY A 80 1.66 -9.20 -7.40
N ALA A 81 2.65 -8.72 -6.65
CA ALA A 81 3.94 -9.37 -6.51
C ALA A 81 3.79 -10.78 -5.93
N ARG A 82 2.91 -11.00 -4.94
CA ARG A 82 2.65 -12.35 -4.40
C ARG A 82 2.14 -13.31 -5.47
N ARG A 83 1.30 -12.84 -6.39
CA ARG A 83 0.80 -13.66 -7.50
C ARG A 83 1.86 -13.97 -8.53
N HIS A 84 2.74 -13.00 -8.77
CA HIS A 84 3.82 -13.15 -9.74
C HIS A 84 4.97 -14.02 -9.21
N TYR A 85 5.45 -13.73 -8.00
CA TYR A 85 6.65 -14.33 -7.40
C TYR A 85 6.37 -15.45 -6.41
N GLY A 86 5.14 -15.61 -5.91
CA GLY A 86 4.82 -16.54 -4.81
C GLY A 86 5.05 -18.02 -5.11
N LYS A 87 5.24 -18.41 -6.38
CA LYS A 87 5.67 -19.77 -6.76
C LYS A 87 7.18 -19.99 -6.57
N SER A 88 7.97 -18.92 -6.67
CA SER A 88 9.42 -18.95 -6.54
C SER A 88 9.87 -18.56 -5.12
N PHE A 89 9.08 -17.75 -4.43
CA PHE A 89 9.35 -17.25 -3.09
C PHE A 89 8.17 -17.59 -2.16
N ASN A 90 8.40 -18.55 -1.26
CA ASN A 90 7.37 -18.99 -0.33
C ASN A 90 7.11 -17.95 0.79
N ALA A 91 8.16 -17.22 1.18
CA ALA A 91 8.15 -16.19 2.21
C ALA A 91 8.82 -14.90 1.69
N TRP A 92 8.70 -13.82 2.45
CA TRP A 92 9.46 -12.59 2.20
C TRP A 92 10.88 -12.74 2.73
N ASP A 93 11.84 -12.91 1.82
CA ASP A 93 13.28 -13.00 2.12
C ASP A 93 14.06 -11.82 1.50
N GLU A 94 15.36 -11.73 1.78
CA GLU A 94 16.22 -10.64 1.28
C GLU A 94 16.32 -10.60 -0.25
N ASN A 95 16.22 -11.76 -0.92
CA ASN A 95 16.29 -11.86 -2.38
C ASN A 95 15.00 -11.33 -3.03
N LEU A 96 13.86 -11.69 -2.46
CA LEU A 96 12.57 -11.14 -2.84
C LEU A 96 12.55 -9.64 -2.55
N GLU A 97 12.94 -9.20 -1.36
CA GLU A 97 12.95 -7.79 -0.99
C GLU A 97 13.76 -6.95 -1.97
N THR A 98 14.96 -7.41 -2.31
CA THR A 98 15.82 -6.75 -3.31
C THR A 98 15.14 -6.66 -4.67
N THR A 99 14.43 -7.72 -5.07
CA THR A 99 13.67 -7.76 -6.34
C THR A 99 12.52 -6.77 -6.32
N LEU A 100 11.71 -6.76 -5.25
CA LEU A 100 10.57 -5.87 -5.08
C LEU A 100 10.99 -4.40 -5.02
N LYS A 101 12.09 -4.10 -4.31
CA LYS A 101 12.67 -2.75 -4.24
C LYS A 101 13.04 -2.24 -5.63
N ARG A 102 13.73 -3.05 -6.43
CA ARG A 102 14.11 -2.70 -7.80
C ARG A 102 12.88 -2.42 -8.66
N ASP A 103 11.90 -3.31 -8.63
CA ASP A 103 10.70 -3.21 -9.46
C ASP A 103 9.81 -2.03 -9.05
N TRP A 104 9.73 -1.74 -7.75
CA TRP A 104 9.06 -0.56 -7.21
C TRP A 104 9.74 0.72 -7.71
N SER A 105 11.05 0.85 -7.55
CA SER A 105 11.81 2.03 -7.98
C SER A 105 11.79 2.25 -9.50
N GLN A 106 11.65 1.18 -10.29
CA GLN A 106 11.47 1.30 -11.74
C GLN A 106 10.05 1.75 -12.13
N THR A 107 9.05 1.46 -11.30
CA THR A 107 7.64 1.78 -11.56
C THR A 107 7.26 3.15 -11.03
N TYR A 108 7.81 3.52 -9.87
CA TYR A 108 7.51 4.75 -9.14
C TYR A 108 8.80 5.52 -8.85
N THR A 109 8.99 6.63 -9.54
CA THR A 109 10.16 7.51 -9.37
C THR A 109 9.95 8.59 -8.31
N ASP A 110 8.71 8.83 -7.92
CA ASP A 110 8.23 9.83 -6.95
C ASP A 110 7.85 9.22 -5.59
N ARG A 111 7.92 7.89 -5.45
CA ARG A 111 7.56 7.18 -4.22
C ARG A 111 8.74 6.42 -3.67
N ASP A 112 9.21 6.85 -2.51
CA ASP A 112 10.31 6.20 -1.80
C ASP A 112 9.94 4.77 -1.34
N TRP A 113 10.91 3.86 -1.41
CA TRP A 113 10.75 2.47 -1.00
C TRP A 113 10.51 2.34 0.51
N LEU A 114 11.31 3.03 1.35
CA LEU A 114 11.23 2.87 2.80
C LEU A 114 9.85 3.27 3.33
N ARG A 115 9.29 4.38 2.82
CA ARG A 115 7.93 4.80 3.19
C ARG A 115 6.87 3.77 2.84
N HIS A 116 7.00 3.05 1.72
CA HIS A 116 5.96 2.17 1.20
C HIS A 116 6.19 0.68 1.50
N ARG A 117 7.38 0.30 1.97
CA ARG A 117 7.79 -1.10 2.20
C ARG A 117 6.78 -1.87 3.03
N GLU A 118 6.34 -1.32 4.17
CA GLU A 118 5.40 -2.01 5.07
C GLU A 118 4.05 -2.26 4.41
N ALA A 119 3.55 -1.31 3.61
CA ALA A 119 2.32 -1.49 2.85
C ALA A 119 2.47 -2.53 1.71
N ILE A 120 3.66 -2.59 1.08
CA ILE A 120 3.99 -3.64 0.10
C ILE A 120 4.04 -5.01 0.78
N HIS A 121 4.64 -5.10 1.96
CA HIS A 121 4.72 -6.34 2.74
C HIS A 121 3.33 -6.83 3.16
N LYS A 122 2.51 -5.94 3.69
CA LYS A 122 1.09 -6.24 3.96
C LYS A 122 0.33 -6.66 2.70
N GLY A 123 0.64 -6.02 1.57
CA GLY A 123 0.20 -6.42 0.23
C GLY A 123 0.50 -7.89 -0.09
N TRP A 124 1.74 -8.29 0.16
CA TRP A 124 2.28 -9.61 -0.11
C TRP A 124 1.65 -10.71 0.76
N ASP A 125 1.38 -10.42 2.02
CA ASP A 125 0.80 -11.36 2.97
C ASP A 125 -0.71 -11.56 2.80
N TYR A 126 -1.35 -10.76 1.96
CA TYR A 126 -2.78 -10.81 1.72
C TYR A 126 -3.15 -11.91 0.74
N ASP A 127 -4.07 -12.78 1.14
CA ASP A 127 -4.55 -13.88 0.29
C ASP A 127 -5.71 -13.47 -0.63
N ASP A 128 -6.14 -14.41 -1.48
CA ASP A 128 -7.28 -14.25 -2.39
C ASP A 128 -8.64 -14.17 -1.67
N GLN A 129 -8.73 -14.57 -0.39
CA GLN A 129 -9.95 -14.45 0.44
C GLN A 129 -10.05 -13.08 1.10
N GLY A 130 -9.02 -12.26 0.95
CA GLY A 130 -8.94 -10.95 1.54
C GLY A 130 -8.55 -10.97 3.03
N GLN A 131 -7.84 -12.02 3.45
CA GLN A 131 -7.35 -12.21 4.81
C GLN A 131 -5.81 -12.09 4.82
N MET A 132 -5.27 -11.54 5.91
CA MET A 132 -3.83 -11.62 6.18
C MET A 132 -3.48 -13.07 6.52
N ARG A 133 -2.49 -13.64 5.82
CA ARG A 133 -1.99 -14.97 6.11
C ARG A 133 -1.17 -14.92 7.40
N GLU A 134 -1.34 -15.91 8.27
CA GLU A 134 -0.45 -16.06 9.41
C GLU A 134 0.98 -16.33 8.91
N ALA A 135 1.96 -15.61 9.48
CA ALA A 135 3.36 -15.79 9.18
C ALA A 135 3.76 -17.24 9.52
N ALA A 136 4.28 -17.97 8.51
CA ALA A 136 4.76 -19.34 8.64
C ALA A 136 6.18 -19.41 9.18
#